data_AF-A0A8S9G2D1-F1
#
_entry.id   AF-A0A8S9G2D1-F1
#
_cell.length_a   1.000
_cell.length_b   1.000
_cell.length_c   1.000
_cell.angle_alpha   90.00
_cell.angle_beta   90.00
_cell.angle_gamma   90.00
#
_symmetry.space_group_name_H-M   'P 1'
#
loop_
_entity.id
_entity.type
_entity.pdbx_description
1 polymer ?
#
loop_
_entity_poly.entity_id
_entity_poly.type
_entity_poly.pdbx_seq_one_letter_code
_entity_poly.pdbx_strand_id
1 'polypeptide(L)'
;MLAPIIGSQSSSTNVDDHEIRPKGIKAAKSRRNNAQGKALAEYKSIWEIKKEDLAMKEKLSKLAILDTILAKKEPLSEAEEVVKNKLLTELRNTWDKIIAIQPSESEEYGGNTWDSGYNET
;
A
#
# COMPACT_ATOMS: atom_id res chain seq x y z
N MET A 1 59.80 18.33 65.82
CA MET A 1 60.97 17.91 65.03
C MET A 1 60.56 16.74 64.15
N LEU A 2 60.76 16.96 62.85
CA LEU A 2 60.82 16.06 61.67
C LEU A 2 60.61 14.55 61.85
N ALA A 3 59.74 14.01 60.99
CA ALA A 3 60.01 12.78 60.26
C ALA A 3 59.57 12.97 58.79
N PRO A 4 60.47 12.83 57.80
CA PRO A 4 60.09 12.75 56.39
C PRO A 4 59.85 11.31 55.94
N ILE A 5 58.99 11.21 54.92
CA ILE A 5 58.58 10.05 54.13
C ILE A 5 59.80 9.40 53.45
N ILE A 6 59.80 8.07 53.26
CA ILE A 6 60.11 7.36 51.99
C ILE A 6 60.05 5.85 52.22
N GLY A 7 59.25 5.19 51.39
CA GLY A 7 59.15 3.75 51.28
C GLY A 7 58.16 3.36 50.18
N SER A 8 58.31 3.96 48.99
CA SER A 8 57.61 3.54 47.78
C SER A 8 57.85 2.05 47.53
N GLN A 9 56.78 1.26 47.59
CA GLN A 9 56.71 -0.01 46.88
C GLN A 9 55.62 0.14 45.80
N SER A 10 56.07 0.47 44.59
CA SER A 10 55.28 0.37 43.38
C SER A 10 55.35 -1.08 42.90
N SER A 11 54.28 -1.84 43.12
CA SER A 11 54.07 -3.12 42.43
C SER A 11 52.93 -2.98 41.43
N SER A 12 53.36 -2.83 40.18
CA SER A 12 52.76 -3.39 38.96
C SER A 12 51.24 -3.25 38.74
N THR A 13 50.95 -2.40 37.77
CA THR A 13 49.79 -2.41 36.87
C THR A 13 49.06 -3.76 36.75
N ASN A 14 47.81 -3.81 37.22
CA ASN A 14 46.77 -4.58 36.56
C ASN A 14 45.60 -3.64 36.31
N VAL A 15 45.61 -3.03 35.12
CA VAL A 15 44.41 -2.52 34.47
C VAL A 15 43.54 -3.74 34.15
N ASP A 16 42.76 -4.18 35.13
CA ASP A 16 41.59 -5.01 34.86
C ASP A 16 40.39 -4.07 34.88
N ASP A 17 40.18 -3.47 33.72
CA ASP A 17 39.06 -2.61 33.38
C ASP A 17 37.81 -3.51 33.24
N HIS A 18 37.34 -3.99 34.38
CA HIS A 18 36.06 -4.65 34.52
C HIS A 18 35.14 -3.75 35.33
N GLU A 19 34.84 -2.57 34.75
CA GLU A 19 33.53 -1.95 34.95
C GLU A 19 32.49 -3.05 34.71
N ILE A 20 31.91 -3.58 35.78
CA ILE A 20 30.73 -4.43 35.75
C ILE A 20 29.59 -3.55 35.22
N ARG A 21 29.56 -3.40 33.90
CA ARG A 21 28.44 -2.79 33.20
C ARG A 21 27.23 -3.69 33.49
N PRO A 22 26.18 -3.17 34.13
CA PRO A 22 25.00 -3.98 34.42
C PRO A 22 24.49 -4.61 33.12
N LYS A 23 24.28 -5.93 33.15
CA LYS A 23 23.73 -6.71 32.05
C LYS A 23 22.35 -6.15 31.72
N GLY A 24 22.28 -5.26 30.74
CA GLY A 24 21.02 -4.63 30.33
C GLY A 24 21.17 -3.43 29.40
N ILE A 25 22.32 -2.75 29.38
CA ILE A 25 22.42 -1.44 28.69
C ILE A 25 22.83 -1.53 27.20
N LYS A 26 23.15 -2.73 26.67
CA LYS A 26 23.66 -2.87 25.28
C LYS A 26 22.69 -3.44 24.23
N ALA A 27 21.38 -3.51 24.51
CA ALA A 27 20.37 -3.97 23.54
C ALA A 27 19.31 -2.93 23.13
N ALA A 28 19.39 -1.67 23.62
CA ALA A 28 18.35 -0.66 23.37
C ALA A 28 18.56 0.21 22.12
N LYS A 29 19.45 -0.16 21.18
CA LYS A 29 19.81 0.69 20.02
C LYS A 29 19.69 0.04 18.64
N SER A 30 18.86 -0.99 18.46
CA SER A 30 18.62 -1.58 17.13
C SER A 30 17.16 -1.59 16.68
N ARG A 31 16.43 -0.48 16.88
CA ARG A 31 15.07 -0.35 16.31
C ARG A 31 14.78 1.08 15.86
N ARG A 32 15.44 1.52 14.79
CA ARG A 32 15.05 2.71 14.02
C ARG A 32 15.38 2.54 12.54
N ASN A 33 14.62 1.73 11.82
CA ASN A 33 14.65 1.71 10.35
C ASN A 33 13.32 1.32 9.66
N ASN A 34 12.25 1.03 10.40
CA ASN A 34 10.98 0.60 9.76
C ASN A 34 10.06 1.75 9.30
N ALA A 35 10.44 3.02 9.46
CA ALA A 35 9.60 4.15 9.03
C ALA A 35 9.72 4.44 7.53
N GLN A 36 10.88 4.23 6.93
CA GLN A 36 11.14 4.56 5.53
C GLN A 36 10.40 3.62 4.55
N GLY A 37 10.21 2.34 4.94
CA GLY A 37 9.44 1.37 4.14
C GLY A 37 7.93 1.61 4.16
N LYS A 38 7.37 2.16 5.25
CA LYS A 38 5.95 2.53 5.34
C LYS A 38 5.62 3.69 4.42
N ALA A 39 6.43 4.75 4.45
CA ALA A 39 6.26 5.89 3.56
C ALA A 39 6.33 5.49 2.08
N LEU A 40 7.27 4.63 1.69
CA LEU A 40 7.39 4.18 0.30
C LEU A 40 6.17 3.35 -0.16
N ALA A 41 5.64 2.49 0.71
CA ALA A 41 4.41 1.74 0.43
C ALA A 41 3.19 2.66 0.30
N GLU A 42 3.09 3.69 1.15
CA GLU A 42 2.04 4.71 1.09
C GLU A 42 2.13 5.52 -0.21
N TYR A 43 3.32 5.97 -0.61
CA TYR A 43 3.51 6.68 -1.88
C TYR A 43 3.15 5.82 -3.10
N LYS A 44 3.51 4.53 -3.08
CA LYS A 44 3.15 3.61 -4.15
C LYS A 44 1.63 3.45 -4.26
N SER A 45 0.94 3.28 -3.14
CA SER A 45 -0.53 3.17 -3.12
C SER A 45 -1.20 4.46 -3.63
N ILE A 46 -0.74 5.63 -3.20
CA ILE A 46 -1.25 6.92 -3.71
C ILE A 46 -1.06 7.03 -5.22
N TRP A 47 0.09 6.61 -5.74
CA TRP A 47 0.36 6.62 -7.18
C TRP A 47 -0.54 5.67 -7.97
N GLU A 48 -0.78 4.47 -7.43
CA GLU A 48 -1.70 3.48 -8.03
C GLU A 48 -3.12 4.05 -8.11
N ILE A 49 -3.66 4.58 -7.01
CA ILE A 49 -4.98 5.24 -6.99
C ILE A 49 -5.02 6.40 -7.99
N LYS A 50 -3.96 7.21 -8.06
CA LYS A 50 -3.90 8.33 -9.00
C LYS A 50 -3.94 7.86 -10.45
N LYS A 51 -3.28 6.75 -10.75
CA LYS A 51 -3.26 6.16 -12.10
C LYS A 51 -4.65 5.65 -12.49
N GLU A 52 -5.37 5.04 -11.56
CA GLU A 52 -6.75 4.60 -11.76
C GLU A 52 -7.71 5.78 -11.96
N ASP A 53 -7.60 6.84 -11.16
CA ASP A 53 -8.38 8.09 -11.33
C ASP A 53 -8.16 8.71 -12.71
N LEU A 54 -6.90 8.75 -13.18
CA LEU A 54 -6.58 9.26 -14.52
C LEU A 54 -7.18 8.38 -15.62
N ALA A 55 -7.11 7.05 -15.48
CA ALA A 55 -7.72 6.14 -16.44
C ALA A 55 -9.26 6.27 -16.47
N MET A 56 -9.90 6.47 -15.32
CA MET A 56 -11.33 6.70 -15.24
C MET A 56 -11.73 8.04 -15.88
N LYS A 57 -10.96 9.10 -15.64
CA LYS A 57 -11.16 10.41 -16.27
C LYS A 57 -11.03 10.37 -17.79
N GLU A 58 -10.08 9.61 -18.32
CA GLU A 58 -9.97 9.40 -19.77
C GLU A 58 -11.23 8.75 -20.33
N LYS A 59 -11.75 7.70 -19.66
CA LYS A 59 -13.00 7.03 -20.06
C LYS A 59 -14.19 7.99 -20.03
N LEU A 60 -14.33 8.80 -18.98
CA LEU A 60 -15.40 9.80 -18.85
C LEU A 60 -15.29 10.89 -19.93
N SER A 61 -14.09 11.36 -20.24
CA SER A 61 -13.85 12.35 -21.30
C SER A 61 -14.28 11.82 -22.67
N LYS A 62 -13.95 10.56 -22.99
CA LYS A 62 -14.40 9.90 -24.23
C LYS A 62 -15.92 9.81 -24.32
N LEU A 63 -16.60 9.46 -23.22
CA LEU A 63 -18.06 9.40 -23.16
C LEU A 63 -18.69 10.80 -23.32
N ALA A 64 -18.13 11.83 -22.67
CA ALA A 64 -18.60 13.20 -22.83
C ALA A 64 -18.49 13.70 -24.28
N ILE A 65 -17.40 13.36 -24.97
CA ILE A 65 -17.25 13.66 -26.41
C ILE A 65 -18.31 12.92 -27.22
N LEU A 66 -18.56 11.64 -26.93
CA LEU A 66 -19.58 10.87 -27.62
C LEU A 66 -20.98 11.45 -27.40
N ASP A 67 -21.33 11.80 -26.16
CA ASP A 67 -22.62 12.41 -25.82
C ASP A 67 -22.82 13.76 -26.53
N THR A 68 -21.78 14.59 -26.59
CA THR A 68 -21.87 15.87 -27.30
C THR A 68 -22.08 15.68 -28.80
N ILE A 69 -21.42 14.70 -29.42
CA ILE A 69 -21.61 14.34 -30.83
C ILE A 69 -23.03 13.79 -31.06
N LEU A 70 -23.54 12.93 -30.18
CA LEU A 70 -24.87 12.33 -30.30
C LEU A 70 -26.00 13.34 -30.04
N ALA A 71 -25.76 14.39 -29.26
CA ALA A 71 -26.74 15.43 -28.98
C ALA A 71 -26.94 16.40 -30.16
N LYS A 72 -26.03 16.42 -31.15
CA LYS A 72 -26.16 17.28 -32.34
C LYS A 72 -27.35 16.82 -33.18
N LYS A 73 -28.24 17.76 -33.51
CA LYS A 73 -29.40 17.54 -34.39
C LYS A 73 -29.09 17.79 -35.86
N GLU A 74 -27.96 18.42 -36.13
CA GLU A 74 -27.46 18.68 -37.49
C GLU A 74 -26.78 17.42 -38.04
N PRO A 75 -26.72 17.26 -39.38
CA PRO A 75 -25.97 16.16 -39.98
C PRO A 75 -24.50 16.23 -39.53
N LEU A 76 -23.98 15.11 -39.06
CA LEU A 76 -22.60 14.98 -38.61
C LEU A 76 -21.66 15.20 -39.80
N SER A 77 -20.56 15.92 -39.55
CA SER A 77 -19.47 15.97 -40.51
C SER A 77 -18.81 14.59 -40.62
N GLU A 78 -18.25 14.27 -41.79
CA GLU A 78 -17.50 13.02 -42.03
C GLU A 78 -16.46 12.76 -40.93
N ALA A 79 -15.74 13.79 -40.49
CA ALA A 79 -14.76 13.69 -39.41
C ALA A 79 -15.40 13.30 -38.06
N GLU A 80 -16.57 13.85 -37.74
CA GLU A 80 -17.29 13.55 -36.49
C GLU A 80 -17.85 12.12 -36.52
N GLU A 81 -18.29 11.63 -37.68
CA GLU A 81 -18.71 10.24 -37.83
C GLU A 81 -17.57 9.25 -37.61
N VAL A 82 -16.39 9.55 -38.15
CA VAL A 82 -15.18 8.74 -37.93
C VAL A 82 -14.84 8.68 -36.44
N VAL A 83 -14.88 9.82 -35.73
CA VAL A 83 -14.63 9.88 -34.28
C VAL A 83 -15.68 9.06 -33.51
N LYS A 84 -16.97 9.24 -33.81
CA LYS A 84 -18.07 8.50 -33.21
C LYS A 84 -17.88 6.98 -33.37
N ASN A 85 -17.63 6.52 -34.59
CA ASN A 85 -17.48 5.10 -34.90
C ASN A 85 -16.25 4.49 -34.20
N LYS A 86 -15.15 5.25 -34.12
CA LYS A 86 -13.95 4.82 -33.39
C LYS A 86 -14.21 4.69 -31.90
N LEU A 87 -14.83 5.68 -31.27
CA LEU A 87 -15.16 5.66 -29.84
C LEU A 87 -16.14 4.51 -29.50
N LEU A 88 -17.17 4.30 -30.31
CA LEU A 88 -18.11 3.19 -30.14
C LEU A 88 -17.41 1.82 -30.25
N THR A 89 -16.47 1.68 -31.19
CA THR A 89 -15.69 0.46 -31.35
C THR A 89 -14.79 0.21 -30.14
N GLU A 90 -14.09 1.24 -29.66
CA GLU A 90 -13.27 1.16 -28.44
C GLU A 90 -14.12 0.74 -27.24
N LEU A 91 -15.28 1.37 -27.04
CA LEU A 91 -16.18 1.03 -25.94
C LEU A 91 -16.67 -0.41 -26.04
N ARG A 92 -17.15 -0.85 -27.22
CA ARG A 92 -17.58 -2.24 -27.43
C ARG A 92 -16.47 -3.23 -27.07
N ASN A 93 -15.26 -3.00 -27.58
CA ASN A 93 -14.12 -3.85 -27.27
C ASN A 93 -13.79 -3.88 -25.76
N THR A 94 -13.98 -2.77 -25.04
CA THR A 94 -13.80 -2.77 -23.57
C THR A 94 -14.87 -3.56 -22.85
N TRP A 95 -16.14 -3.44 -23.27
CA TRP A 95 -17.24 -4.21 -22.71
C TRP A 95 -17.07 -5.71 -22.98
N ASP A 96 -16.66 -6.08 -24.19
CA ASP A 96 -16.40 -7.48 -24.57
C ASP A 96 -15.31 -8.11 -23.68
N LYS A 97 -14.24 -7.35 -23.37
CA LYS A 97 -13.18 -7.80 -22.45
C LYS A 97 -13.70 -7.98 -21.02
N ILE A 98 -14.56 -7.08 -20.54
CA ILE A 98 -15.14 -7.17 -19.19
C ILE A 98 -16.05 -8.40 -19.09
N ILE A 99 -16.89 -8.63 -20.11
CA ILE A 99 -17.79 -9.79 -20.16
C ILE A 99 -16.99 -11.10 -20.20
N ALA A 100 -15.87 -11.14 -20.92
CA ALA A 100 -15.00 -12.32 -20.97
C ALA A 100 -14.34 -12.66 -19.62
N ILE A 101 -14.31 -11.71 -18.67
CA ILE A 101 -13.83 -11.89 -17.30
C ILE A 101 -15.06 -12.11 -16.39
N GLN A 102 -15.84 -13.17 -16.64
CA GLN A 102 -16.94 -13.56 -15.75
C GLN A 102 -16.40 -13.90 -14.34
N PRO A 103 -17.05 -13.45 -13.26
CA PRO A 103 -16.80 -13.99 -11.93
C PRO A 103 -17.33 -15.43 -11.89
N SER A 104 -16.44 -16.40 -11.67
CA SER A 104 -16.85 -17.77 -11.35
C SER A 104 -17.63 -17.73 -10.03
N GLU A 105 -18.96 -17.88 -10.06
CA GLU A 105 -19.74 -18.24 -8.87
C GLU A 105 -19.28 -19.63 -8.38
N SER A 106 -18.60 -19.70 -7.24
CA SER A 106 -18.66 -20.86 -6.34
C SER A 106 -18.03 -20.53 -4.98
N GLU A 107 -18.72 -19.77 -4.14
CA GLU A 107 -18.65 -20.02 -2.69
C GLU A 107 -20.00 -20.61 -2.28
N GLU A 108 -20.02 -21.94 -2.17
CA GLU A 108 -21.07 -22.70 -1.50
C GLU A 108 -21.07 -22.30 -0.01
N TYR A 109 -21.73 -21.19 0.29
CA TYR A 109 -21.99 -20.77 1.66
C TYR A 109 -23.37 -21.29 2.07
N GLY A 110 -23.42 -22.59 2.38
CA GLY A 110 -24.63 -23.27 2.84
C GLY A 110 -24.34 -24.19 4.00
N GLY A 111 -24.52 -23.71 5.23
CA GLY A 111 -24.45 -24.60 6.39
C GLY A 111 -24.28 -23.94 7.75
N ASN A 112 -25.04 -22.89 8.06
CA ASN A 112 -25.11 -22.40 9.44
C ASN A 112 -25.98 -23.39 10.23
N THR A 113 -25.38 -24.47 10.75
CA THR A 113 -26.01 -25.32 11.76
C THR A 113 -26.06 -24.54 13.08
N TRP A 114 -27.18 -23.89 13.34
CA TRP A 114 -27.44 -23.26 14.62
C TRP A 114 -27.91 -24.36 15.57
N ASP A 115 -26.97 -25.05 16.20
CA ASP A 115 -27.27 -25.86 17.37
C ASP A 115 -27.48 -24.91 18.55
N SER A 116 -28.73 -24.45 18.70
CA SER A 116 -29.18 -23.69 19.86
C SER A 116 -30.22 -24.52 20.61
N GLY A 117 -29.74 -25.56 21.28
CA GLY A 117 -30.52 -26.33 22.26
C GLY A 117 -30.64 -25.56 23.57
N TYR A 118 -31.63 -24.67 23.67
CA TYR A 118 -32.17 -24.27 24.96
C TYR A 118 -33.27 -25.26 25.35
N ASN A 119 -33.07 -25.98 26.44
CA ASN A 119 -34.16 -26.44 27.29
C ASN A 119 -33.68 -26.56 28.73
N GLU A 120 -34.04 -25.55 29.50
CA GLU A 120 -34.27 -25.67 30.94
C GLU A 120 -35.47 -26.60 31.16
N THR A 121 -35.29 -27.74 31.82
CA THR A 121 -36.17 -28.25 32.89
C THR A 121 -35.44 -29.33 33.67
#